data_AF-A0A950Q347-F1
#
_entry.id   AF-A0A950Q347-F1
#
_cell.length_a   1.000
_cell.length_b   1.000
_cell.length_c   1.000
_cell.angle_alpha   90.00
_cell.angle_beta   90.00
_cell.angle_gamma   90.00
#
_symmetry.space_group_name_H-M   'P 1'
#
loop_
_entity.id
_entity.type
_entity.pdbx_description
1 polymer ?
#
loop_
_entity_poly.entity_id
_entity_poly.type
_entity_poly.pdbx_seq_one_letter_code
_entity_poly.pdbx_strand_id
1 'polypeptide(L)'
;MLFRGHWEYVKNRADGRYEGGSARSFHAGDSMTILIAGNRFKIYGVLGKNGGPGALIMPDRPETTISFYAPQKETHRLVFDSGTLAGNIQSASLVVMPPGNGRKNGYVNIDEIYVPANPQKRLFYSFNKAHGDGIAPSGDLIAFRGRFYGSTNSGGQSSACVGGCGTVFSLSPSGVERVLYSFGSYAGDGTRPIGGLSEAGGMLYGTTTYGGSSATCRLGCGTVFSVTQDGKEKVLYSFGTYEGDGAAPQAGLIVVGRALYGTTQLGGTHDHGTIFSVTTDGVEKTLYSFGSYKTDGAYPVAALIDVFGTVYGTTLKGGVNDRGTLFLFDLPNGKELTLHDFGAGIDGSYPDSGVALSGSKLYGTTRSGGKYGTGVIYVSSLSGAEKTLYDFGASKDGAQPDSSLTRTNGSLIAFYGVTAAGGENGRGTLYEINSAGVETVLNSFGGSDGAYPYGRPLSFNGKFYGTTLAGGSGSCSGPQGKGCGTAFELAP
;
A
#
# COMPACT_ATOMS: atom_id res chain seq x y z
N MET A 1 -21.30 -20.63 26.42
CA MET A 1 -21.38 -21.65 27.49
C MET A 1 -20.67 -21.09 28.73
N LEU A 2 -21.06 -21.50 29.95
CA LEU A 2 -20.45 -21.02 31.21
C LEU A 2 -19.33 -21.96 31.63
N PHE A 3 -18.12 -21.42 31.63
CA PHE A 3 -16.86 -22.02 31.98
C PHE A 3 -16.47 -22.06 33.46
N ARG A 4 -15.79 -23.10 33.96
CA ARG A 4 -15.00 -23.07 35.21
C ARG A 4 -13.72 -23.89 35.04
N GLY A 5 -12.57 -23.42 35.55
CA GLY A 5 -11.31 -24.16 35.57
C GLY A 5 -10.27 -23.74 34.52
N HIS A 6 -9.54 -24.72 33.98
CA HIS A 6 -8.57 -24.56 32.87
C HIS A 6 -9.20 -24.97 31.54
N TRP A 7 -8.93 -24.22 30.47
CA TRP A 7 -9.65 -24.29 29.21
C TRP A 7 -8.59 -24.36 28.12
N GLU A 8 -8.47 -25.52 27.50
CA GLU A 8 -7.56 -25.73 26.37
C GLU A 8 -8.38 -25.72 25.09
N TYR A 9 -8.03 -24.81 24.20
CA TYR A 9 -8.48 -24.86 22.82
C TYR A 9 -7.31 -25.37 21.97
N VAL A 10 -7.54 -26.44 21.21
CA VAL A 10 -6.57 -26.98 20.26
C VAL A 10 -6.90 -26.41 18.88
N LYS A 11 -5.89 -25.85 18.18
CA LYS A 11 -6.04 -25.32 16.82
C LYS A 11 -6.56 -26.44 15.91
N ASN A 12 -7.76 -26.31 15.35
CA ASN A 12 -8.34 -27.40 14.55
C ASN A 12 -9.09 -26.95 13.28
N ARG A 13 -8.78 -25.76 12.75
CA ARG A 13 -9.16 -25.38 11.39
C ARG A 13 -7.96 -24.99 10.55
N ALA A 14 -8.06 -25.30 9.26
CA ALA A 14 -7.12 -24.81 8.25
C ALA A 14 -7.11 -23.27 8.12
N ASP A 15 -8.12 -22.58 8.66
CA ASP A 15 -8.28 -21.11 8.64
C ASP A 15 -7.65 -20.39 9.84
N GLY A 16 -7.02 -21.10 10.79
CA GLY A 16 -6.37 -20.51 11.96
C GLY A 16 -7.29 -20.13 13.13
N ARG A 17 -8.59 -20.47 13.08
CA ARG A 17 -9.54 -20.23 14.18
C ARG A 17 -9.64 -21.41 15.14
N TYR A 18 -10.04 -21.13 16.38
CA TYR A 18 -10.33 -22.13 17.40
C TYR A 18 -11.82 -22.49 17.46
N GLU A 19 -12.14 -23.78 17.65
CA GLU A 19 -13.54 -24.26 17.72
C GLU A 19 -14.08 -24.30 19.15
N GLY A 20 -15.22 -23.65 19.41
CA GLY A 20 -16.04 -23.89 20.62
C GLY A 20 -17.04 -22.80 21.04
N GLY A 21 -17.29 -21.79 20.20
CA GLY A 21 -18.27 -20.74 20.48
C GLY A 21 -17.88 -19.85 21.67
N SER A 22 -18.76 -18.92 22.06
CA SER A 22 -18.42 -17.96 23.12
C SER A 22 -18.15 -18.64 24.47
N ALA A 23 -16.96 -18.40 25.00
CA ALA A 23 -16.44 -18.87 26.28
C ALA A 23 -16.48 -17.75 27.33
N ARG A 24 -17.26 -17.94 28.40
CA ARG A 24 -17.45 -16.92 29.46
C ARG A 24 -17.22 -17.48 30.86
N SER A 25 -16.45 -16.76 31.68
CA SER A 25 -16.31 -17.01 33.12
C SER A 25 -16.41 -15.74 33.96
N PHE A 26 -16.81 -15.93 35.21
CA PHE A 26 -16.96 -14.93 36.27
C PHE A 26 -16.03 -15.18 37.47
N HIS A 27 -15.23 -16.25 37.43
CA HIS A 27 -14.47 -16.72 38.59
C HIS A 27 -13.00 -16.34 38.45
N ALA A 28 -12.51 -15.57 39.42
CA ALA A 28 -11.11 -15.19 39.48
C ALA A 28 -10.22 -16.45 39.57
N GLY A 29 -9.15 -16.47 38.77
CA GLY A 29 -8.23 -17.60 38.67
C GLY A 29 -8.56 -18.62 37.58
N ASP A 30 -9.78 -18.61 37.04
CA ASP A 30 -10.07 -19.39 35.82
C ASP A 30 -9.15 -18.92 34.69
N SER A 31 -8.58 -19.85 33.92
CA SER A 31 -7.53 -19.51 32.96
C SER A 31 -7.62 -20.32 31.68
N MET A 32 -7.37 -19.66 30.56
CA MET A 32 -7.36 -20.29 29.25
C MET A 32 -5.95 -20.26 28.68
N THR A 33 -5.51 -21.39 28.13
CA THR A 33 -4.24 -21.47 27.40
C THR A 33 -4.49 -21.42 25.90
N ILE A 34 -3.75 -20.55 25.22
CA ILE A 34 -3.81 -20.28 23.79
C ILE A 34 -2.55 -20.88 23.17
N LEU A 35 -2.68 -21.83 22.25
CA LEU A 35 -1.55 -22.46 21.55
C LEU A 35 -1.16 -21.69 20.28
N ILE A 36 -0.02 -21.04 20.29
CA ILE A 36 0.37 -20.13 19.21
C ILE A 36 1.19 -20.92 18.17
N ALA A 37 0.49 -21.43 17.15
CA ALA A 37 1.11 -22.06 15.98
C ALA A 37 1.44 -21.02 14.91
N GLY A 38 2.27 -20.03 15.28
CA GLY A 38 2.66 -18.86 14.50
C GLY A 38 3.41 -17.85 15.35
N ASN A 39 3.42 -16.58 14.94
CA ASN A 39 4.04 -15.47 15.65
C ASN A 39 3.02 -14.37 16.00
N ARG A 40 1.72 -14.65 15.90
CA ARG A 40 0.66 -13.69 16.23
C ARG A 40 -0.62 -14.40 16.64
N PHE A 41 -1.42 -13.73 17.47
CA PHE A 41 -2.81 -14.09 17.72
C PHE A 41 -3.65 -12.86 18.06
N LYS A 42 -4.94 -12.92 17.76
CA LYS A 42 -5.95 -11.93 18.13
C LYS A 42 -6.99 -12.58 19.03
N ILE A 43 -7.47 -11.84 20.03
CA ILE A 43 -8.59 -12.24 20.89
C ILE A 43 -9.77 -11.33 20.60
N TYR A 44 -10.89 -11.92 20.24
CA TYR A 44 -12.18 -11.26 20.09
C TYR A 44 -13.10 -11.68 21.23
N GLY A 45 -13.85 -10.74 21.79
CA GLY A 45 -14.71 -10.98 22.93
C GLY A 45 -16.03 -10.23 22.87
N VAL A 46 -16.90 -10.56 23.83
CA VAL A 46 -18.08 -9.75 24.13
C VAL A 46 -17.74 -8.81 25.27
N LEU A 47 -17.94 -7.52 25.06
CA LEU A 47 -17.82 -6.53 26.12
C LEU A 47 -19.19 -6.15 26.65
N GLY A 48 -19.23 -5.66 27.89
CA GLY A 48 -20.44 -5.06 28.45
C GLY A 48 -20.26 -4.57 29.88
N LYS A 49 -21.35 -4.08 30.47
CA LYS A 49 -21.32 -3.35 31.76
C LYS A 49 -20.73 -4.16 32.93
N ASN A 50 -20.86 -5.49 32.86
CA ASN A 50 -20.34 -6.43 33.85
C ASN A 50 -19.05 -7.12 33.39
N GLY A 51 -18.42 -6.66 32.31
CA GLY A 51 -17.12 -7.15 31.89
C GLY A 51 -16.05 -6.79 32.92
N GLY A 52 -15.24 -7.78 33.27
CA GLY A 52 -14.14 -7.68 34.22
C GLY A 52 -12.78 -7.64 33.52
N PRO A 53 -11.71 -7.48 34.31
CA PRO A 53 -10.35 -7.54 33.78
C PRO A 53 -9.89 -8.99 33.60
N GLY A 54 -9.08 -9.24 32.56
CA GLY A 54 -8.35 -10.49 32.36
C GLY A 54 -6.85 -10.21 32.26
N ALA A 55 -6.03 -11.00 32.94
CA ALA A 55 -4.57 -10.94 32.87
C ALA A 55 -4.06 -11.85 31.75
N LEU A 56 -3.46 -11.27 30.73
CA LEU A 56 -2.79 -12.00 29.67
C LEU A 56 -1.31 -12.16 30.02
N ILE A 57 -0.89 -13.40 30.17
CA ILE A 57 0.45 -13.83 30.54
C ILE A 57 1.09 -14.47 29.31
N MET A 58 2.27 -13.99 28.93
CA MET A 58 3.07 -14.53 27.83
C MET A 58 4.52 -14.74 28.31
N PRO A 59 5.21 -15.80 27.86
CA PRO A 59 6.64 -15.97 28.10
C PRO A 59 7.44 -14.73 27.70
N ASP A 60 8.41 -14.35 28.54
CA ASP A 60 9.36 -13.25 28.29
C ASP A 60 8.73 -11.88 27.97
N ARG A 61 7.48 -11.66 28.40
CA ARG A 61 6.74 -10.40 28.23
C ARG A 61 6.12 -9.95 29.55
N PRO A 62 5.96 -8.63 29.76
CA PRO A 62 5.16 -8.13 30.87
C PRO A 62 3.70 -8.61 30.77
N GLU A 63 3.10 -8.91 31.92
CA GLU A 63 1.67 -9.20 32.00
C GLU A 63 0.85 -8.03 31.47
N THR A 64 -0.16 -8.32 30.65
CA THR A 64 -1.05 -7.30 30.06
C THR A 64 -2.48 -7.47 30.55
N THR A 65 -3.07 -6.42 31.11
CA THR A 65 -4.48 -6.43 31.51
C THR A 65 -5.38 -6.08 30.31
N ILE A 66 -6.33 -6.96 30.00
CA ILE A 66 -7.38 -6.76 28.99
C ILE A 66 -8.70 -6.43 29.71
N SER A 67 -9.35 -5.33 29.33
CA SER A 67 -10.66 -4.95 29.85
C SER A 67 -11.78 -5.48 28.95
N PHE A 68 -12.73 -6.22 29.53
CA PHE A 68 -13.96 -6.62 28.84
C PHE A 68 -15.14 -5.67 29.13
N TYR A 69 -14.89 -4.54 29.77
CA TYR A 69 -15.93 -3.56 30.10
C TYR A 69 -16.31 -2.70 28.88
N ALA A 70 -17.61 -2.55 28.64
CA ALA A 70 -18.16 -1.54 27.75
C ALA A 70 -19.50 -1.00 28.28
N PRO A 71 -19.85 0.28 28.04
CA PRO A 71 -21.12 0.84 28.49
C PRO A 71 -22.33 0.21 27.81
N GLN A 72 -22.16 -0.36 26.62
CA GLN A 72 -23.16 -1.14 25.90
C GLN A 72 -22.60 -2.51 25.55
N LYS A 73 -23.48 -3.48 25.28
CA LYS A 73 -23.03 -4.82 24.87
C LYS A 73 -22.46 -4.73 23.45
N GLU A 74 -21.21 -5.14 23.30
CA GLU A 74 -20.53 -5.27 22.01
C GLU A 74 -20.14 -6.72 21.82
N THR A 75 -20.46 -7.32 20.66
CA THR A 75 -20.11 -8.73 20.36
C THR A 75 -19.01 -8.78 19.31
N HIS A 76 -18.17 -9.81 19.37
CA HIS A 76 -17.08 -10.04 18.42
C HIS A 76 -16.16 -8.83 18.26
N ARG A 77 -15.83 -8.17 19.37
CA ARG A 77 -14.95 -7.01 19.42
C ARG A 77 -13.52 -7.46 19.62
N LEU A 78 -12.58 -6.92 18.83
CA LEU A 78 -11.14 -7.13 19.08
C LEU A 78 -10.78 -6.53 20.44
N VAL A 79 -10.42 -7.38 21.40
CA VAL A 79 -10.02 -6.97 22.76
C VAL A 79 -8.52 -6.99 22.95
N PHE A 80 -7.81 -7.77 22.14
CA PHE A 80 -6.35 -7.84 22.19
C PHE A 80 -5.77 -8.31 20.85
N ASP A 81 -4.64 -7.71 20.47
CA ASP A 81 -3.80 -8.12 19.36
C ASP A 81 -2.38 -8.25 19.87
N SER A 82 -1.76 -9.41 19.71
CA SER A 82 -0.39 -9.62 20.17
C SER A 82 0.64 -8.80 19.38
N GLY A 83 0.25 -8.29 18.21
CA GLY A 83 1.20 -7.90 17.17
C GLY A 83 2.08 -9.08 16.77
N THR A 84 3.23 -8.79 16.19
CA THR A 84 4.23 -9.82 15.86
C THR A 84 5.06 -10.16 17.09
N LEU A 85 4.93 -11.39 17.56
CA LEU A 85 5.69 -11.98 18.65
C LEU A 85 7.11 -12.30 18.14
N ALA A 86 8.11 -11.81 18.86
CA ALA A 86 9.50 -12.18 18.66
C ALA A 86 9.82 -13.48 19.41
N GLY A 87 10.52 -14.41 18.76
CA GLY A 87 10.88 -15.70 19.33
C GLY A 87 9.82 -16.79 19.17
N ASN A 88 10.11 -17.99 19.69
CA ASN A 88 9.23 -19.16 19.60
C ASN A 88 8.24 -19.20 20.76
N ILE A 89 7.42 -18.16 20.93
CA ILE A 89 6.35 -18.19 21.94
C ILE A 89 5.27 -19.16 21.44
N GLN A 90 5.20 -20.34 22.06
CA GLN A 90 4.26 -21.39 21.68
C GLN A 90 2.91 -21.31 22.42
N SER A 91 2.81 -20.49 23.46
CA SER A 91 1.58 -20.33 24.22
C SER A 91 1.44 -19.00 24.95
N ALA A 92 0.20 -18.58 25.17
CA ALA A 92 -0.18 -17.50 26.09
C ALA A 92 -1.31 -17.97 27.01
N SER A 93 -1.42 -17.39 28.22
CA SER A 93 -2.49 -17.72 29.16
C SER A 93 -3.30 -16.48 29.50
N LEU A 94 -4.62 -16.53 29.34
CA LEU A 94 -5.54 -15.48 29.80
C LEU A 94 -6.23 -15.92 31.09
N VAL A 95 -5.99 -15.20 32.18
CA VAL A 95 -6.50 -15.49 33.51
C VAL A 95 -7.58 -14.47 33.88
N VAL A 96 -8.74 -14.94 34.36
CA VAL A 96 -9.79 -14.06 34.87
C VAL A 96 -9.31 -13.42 36.17
N MET A 97 -9.29 -12.10 36.22
CA MET A 97 -8.89 -11.37 37.42
C MET A 97 -10.09 -11.04 38.31
N PRO A 98 -9.87 -10.80 39.62
CA PRO A 98 -10.90 -10.27 40.49
C PRO A 98 -11.45 -8.95 39.94
N PRO A 99 -12.77 -8.74 39.96
CA PRO A 99 -13.36 -7.46 39.57
C PRO A 99 -12.86 -6.34 40.50
N GLY A 100 -12.26 -5.29 39.92
CA GLY A 100 -11.80 -4.11 40.67
C GLY A 100 -12.95 -3.32 41.34
N ASN A 101 -12.61 -2.49 42.32
CA ASN A 101 -13.51 -1.53 42.99
C ASN A 101 -14.76 -2.16 43.65
N GLY A 102 -14.64 -3.30 44.32
CA GLY A 102 -15.72 -3.88 45.13
C GLY A 102 -16.93 -4.39 44.33
N ARG A 103 -16.81 -4.52 43.01
CA ARG A 103 -17.84 -5.12 42.16
C ARG A 103 -17.97 -6.61 42.49
N LYS A 104 -19.22 -7.10 42.61
CA LYS A 104 -19.48 -8.51 42.96
C LYS A 104 -19.19 -9.49 41.82
N ASN A 105 -19.34 -9.06 40.55
CA ASN A 105 -19.20 -9.91 39.38
C ASN A 105 -18.45 -9.16 38.26
N GLY A 106 -17.42 -9.78 37.69
CA GLY A 106 -16.74 -9.33 36.48
C GLY A 106 -16.47 -10.53 35.59
N TYR A 107 -16.94 -10.49 34.34
CA TYR A 107 -16.71 -11.60 33.41
C TYR A 107 -15.62 -11.32 32.40
N VAL A 108 -14.92 -12.37 31.99
CA VAL A 108 -14.16 -12.44 30.74
C VAL A 108 -14.96 -13.28 29.76
N ASN A 109 -15.17 -12.77 28.54
CA ASN A 109 -15.92 -13.49 27.51
C ASN A 109 -15.23 -13.40 26.16
N ILE A 110 -14.87 -14.55 25.61
CA ILE A 110 -14.13 -14.69 24.36
C ILE A 110 -15.06 -15.32 23.34
N ASP A 111 -15.23 -14.66 22.20
CA ASP A 111 -16.02 -15.15 21.08
C ASP A 111 -15.15 -15.94 20.09
N GLU A 112 -13.93 -15.45 19.85
CA GLU A 112 -13.01 -16.04 18.89
C GLU A 112 -11.57 -15.76 19.28
N ILE A 113 -10.71 -16.74 19.05
CA ILE A 113 -9.27 -16.54 19.01
C ILE A 113 -8.84 -16.84 17.59
N TYR A 114 -8.10 -15.92 17.00
CA TYR A 114 -7.56 -16.05 15.65
C TYR A 114 -6.04 -16.13 15.75
N VAL A 115 -5.47 -17.29 15.42
CA VAL A 115 -4.02 -17.47 15.26
C VAL A 115 -3.76 -17.56 13.77
N PRO A 116 -3.44 -16.44 13.08
CA PRO A 116 -3.09 -16.49 11.68
C PRO A 116 -1.93 -17.48 11.50
N ALA A 117 -1.90 -18.16 10.36
CA ALA A 117 -0.68 -18.82 9.95
C ALA A 117 0.44 -17.77 9.94
N ASN A 118 1.67 -18.15 10.31
CA ASN A 118 2.81 -17.26 10.10
C ASN A 118 2.77 -16.77 8.66
N PRO A 119 2.75 -15.45 8.40
CA PRO A 119 2.73 -14.95 7.04
C PRO A 119 3.89 -15.58 6.29
N GLN A 120 3.59 -16.48 5.36
CA GLN A 120 4.63 -17.17 4.60
C GLN A 120 5.05 -16.24 3.49
N LYS A 121 6.04 -15.41 3.78
CA LYS A 121 6.69 -14.62 2.74
C LYS A 121 7.51 -15.55 1.86
N ARG A 122 7.22 -15.54 0.57
CA ARG A 122 7.99 -16.23 -0.44
C ARG A 122 8.49 -15.22 -1.45
N LEU A 123 9.81 -15.11 -1.60
CA LEU A 123 10.37 -14.55 -2.82
C LEU A 123 10.14 -15.55 -3.94
N PHE A 124 9.40 -15.15 -4.95
CA PHE A 124 9.10 -16.01 -6.10
C PHE A 124 9.82 -15.51 -7.37
N TYR A 125 10.44 -14.32 -7.33
CA TYR A 125 11.32 -13.84 -8.38
C TYR A 125 12.40 -12.87 -7.84
N SER A 126 13.59 -12.90 -8.44
CA SER A 126 14.66 -11.93 -8.23
C SER A 126 15.12 -11.39 -9.57
N PHE A 127 15.06 -10.08 -9.75
CA PHE A 127 15.48 -9.43 -10.98
C PHE A 127 16.99 -9.51 -11.13
N ASN A 128 17.47 -9.58 -12.37
CA ASN A 128 18.88 -9.67 -12.70
C ASN A 128 19.21 -8.94 -14.01
N LYS A 129 19.97 -7.85 -13.89
CA LYS A 129 20.48 -7.09 -15.04
C LYS A 129 21.15 -7.97 -16.11
N ALA A 130 21.86 -9.04 -15.73
CA ALA A 130 22.51 -9.94 -16.67
C ALA A 130 21.53 -10.68 -17.59
N HIS A 131 20.28 -10.87 -17.15
CA HIS A 131 19.21 -11.48 -17.94
C HIS A 131 18.43 -10.45 -18.77
N GLY A 132 18.67 -9.15 -18.56
CA GLY A 132 17.95 -8.07 -19.24
C GLY A 132 16.50 -7.90 -18.77
N ASP A 133 16.13 -8.44 -17.61
CA ASP A 133 14.77 -8.40 -17.05
C ASP A 133 14.42 -7.11 -16.29
N GLY A 134 15.40 -6.23 -16.11
CA GLY A 134 15.21 -4.91 -15.51
C GLY A 134 15.87 -4.76 -14.13
N ILE A 135 15.74 -3.55 -13.58
CA ILE A 135 16.28 -3.14 -12.29
C ILE A 135 15.30 -2.17 -11.64
N ALA A 136 15.10 -2.33 -10.33
CA ALA A 136 14.22 -1.52 -9.50
C ALA A 136 12.76 -1.57 -10.00
N PRO A 137 12.08 -2.72 -9.83
CA PRO A 137 10.65 -2.85 -10.12
C PRO A 137 9.85 -1.95 -9.18
N SER A 138 9.28 -0.88 -9.71
CA SER A 138 8.73 0.26 -8.95
C SER A 138 7.22 0.41 -9.06
N GLY A 139 6.66 0.12 -10.23
CA GLY A 139 5.23 0.25 -10.47
C GLY A 139 4.40 -0.80 -9.74
N ASP A 140 3.15 -0.44 -9.43
CA ASP A 140 2.12 -1.39 -8.98
C ASP A 140 2.03 -2.59 -9.92
N LEU A 141 1.92 -3.79 -9.34
CA LEU A 141 1.57 -4.98 -10.11
C LEU A 141 0.07 -4.98 -10.41
N ILE A 142 -0.30 -5.32 -11.64
CA ILE A 142 -1.68 -5.67 -12.00
C ILE A 142 -1.81 -7.14 -12.36
N ALA A 143 -2.93 -7.76 -11.98
CA ALA A 143 -3.29 -9.11 -12.41
C ALA A 143 -4.13 -9.05 -13.68
N PHE A 144 -3.70 -9.75 -14.72
CA PHE A 144 -4.48 -9.92 -15.95
C PHE A 144 -4.24 -11.31 -16.54
N ARG A 145 -5.32 -12.02 -16.93
CA ARG A 145 -5.24 -13.37 -17.52
C ARG A 145 -4.31 -14.36 -16.77
N GLY A 146 -4.32 -14.30 -15.44
CA GLY A 146 -3.55 -15.22 -14.58
C GLY A 146 -2.05 -14.92 -14.47
N ARG A 147 -1.59 -13.76 -14.94
CA ARG A 147 -0.21 -13.26 -14.75
C ARG A 147 -0.23 -11.89 -14.07
N PHE A 148 0.89 -11.54 -13.47
CA PHE A 148 1.17 -10.21 -12.94
C PHE A 148 1.98 -9.43 -13.95
N TYR A 149 1.68 -8.15 -14.11
CA TYR A 149 2.40 -7.25 -15.00
C TYR A 149 2.87 -6.03 -14.21
N GLY A 150 4.07 -5.57 -14.54
CA GLY A 150 4.67 -4.40 -13.93
C GLY A 150 5.80 -3.86 -14.78
N SER A 151 6.47 -2.84 -14.26
CA SER A 151 7.56 -2.16 -14.94
C SER A 151 8.79 -2.01 -14.04
N THR A 152 9.95 -1.82 -14.68
CA THR A 152 11.21 -1.53 -13.98
C THR A 152 11.73 -0.15 -14.36
N ASN A 153 12.27 0.58 -13.39
CA ASN A 153 12.84 1.92 -13.61
C ASN A 153 14.00 1.92 -14.62
N SER A 154 14.81 0.87 -14.59
CA SER A 154 16.01 0.74 -15.41
C SER A 154 16.26 -0.72 -15.77
N GLY A 155 17.42 -1.01 -16.37
CA GLY A 155 17.71 -2.31 -16.96
C GLY A 155 17.03 -2.48 -18.33
N GLY A 156 16.84 -3.72 -18.75
CA GLY A 156 16.52 -4.03 -20.14
C GLY A 156 17.77 -4.11 -21.02
N GLN A 157 17.56 -4.33 -22.31
CA GLN A 157 18.64 -4.60 -23.27
C GLN A 157 19.19 -3.34 -23.95
N SER A 158 18.54 -2.18 -23.80
CA SER A 158 18.97 -0.95 -24.47
C SER A 158 20.22 -0.34 -23.84
N SER A 159 21.14 0.10 -24.69
CA SER A 159 22.32 0.90 -24.33
C SER A 159 22.08 2.41 -24.41
N ALA A 160 20.87 2.87 -24.76
CA ALA A 160 20.55 4.29 -24.85
C ALA A 160 20.57 5.00 -23.49
N CYS A 161 20.37 4.25 -22.40
CA CYS A 161 20.43 4.75 -21.04
C CYS A 161 21.56 4.07 -20.26
N VAL A 162 22.29 4.85 -19.46
CA VAL A 162 23.28 4.28 -18.53
C VAL A 162 22.55 3.38 -17.53
N GLY A 163 22.82 2.07 -17.58
CA GLY A 163 22.15 1.09 -16.72
C GLY A 163 20.87 0.49 -17.30
N GLY A 164 20.47 0.87 -18.51
CA GLY A 164 19.26 0.40 -19.20
C GLY A 164 18.04 1.29 -18.95
N CYS A 165 17.14 1.37 -19.93
CA CYS A 165 16.03 2.34 -19.95
C CYS A 165 14.75 1.87 -19.25
N GLY A 166 14.71 0.64 -18.74
CA GLY A 166 13.55 0.05 -18.09
C GLY A 166 12.83 -0.96 -18.98
N THR A 167 11.95 -1.75 -18.36
CA THR A 167 11.20 -2.82 -19.02
C THR A 167 9.74 -2.82 -18.61
N VAL A 168 8.91 -3.44 -19.45
CA VAL A 168 7.60 -4.01 -19.06
C VAL A 168 7.78 -5.51 -18.97
N PHE A 169 7.42 -6.11 -17.84
CA PHE A 169 7.57 -7.54 -17.61
C PHE A 169 6.23 -8.19 -17.26
N SER A 170 6.21 -9.53 -17.32
CA SER A 170 5.14 -10.33 -16.76
C SER A 170 5.68 -11.47 -15.90
N LEU A 171 5.00 -11.78 -14.80
CA LEU A 171 5.32 -12.88 -13.90
C LEU A 171 4.11 -13.82 -13.78
N SER A 172 4.34 -15.12 -13.84
CA SER A 172 3.34 -16.08 -13.33
C SER A 172 3.38 -16.12 -11.80
N PRO A 173 2.29 -16.57 -11.12
CA PRO A 173 2.32 -16.85 -9.68
C PRO A 173 3.37 -17.88 -9.23
N SER A 174 3.92 -18.67 -10.16
CA SER A 174 5.01 -19.62 -9.90
C SER A 174 6.41 -19.06 -10.18
N GLY A 175 6.55 -17.78 -10.54
CA GLY A 175 7.86 -17.13 -10.74
C GLY A 175 8.43 -17.21 -12.16
N VAL A 176 7.68 -17.70 -13.14
CA VAL A 176 8.09 -17.63 -14.55
C VAL A 176 7.95 -16.21 -15.07
N GLU A 177 9.09 -15.56 -15.30
CA GLU A 177 9.20 -14.21 -15.87
C GLU A 177 9.19 -14.23 -17.39
N ARG A 178 8.72 -13.11 -17.96
CA ARG A 178 8.93 -12.75 -19.35
C ARG A 178 8.96 -11.24 -19.52
N VAL A 179 10.05 -10.73 -20.06
CA VAL A 179 10.15 -9.35 -20.57
C VAL A 179 9.24 -9.23 -21.78
N LEU A 180 8.28 -8.32 -21.71
CA LEU A 180 7.40 -7.98 -22.83
C LEU A 180 8.02 -6.91 -23.71
N TYR A 181 8.66 -5.92 -23.09
CA TYR A 181 9.25 -4.80 -23.81
C TYR A 181 10.44 -4.22 -23.05
N SER A 182 11.48 -3.80 -23.79
CA SER A 182 12.62 -3.04 -23.29
C SER A 182 12.61 -1.65 -23.95
N PHE A 183 12.51 -0.61 -23.12
CA PHE A 183 12.53 0.77 -23.56
C PHE A 183 13.90 1.19 -24.11
N GLY A 184 13.94 2.29 -24.86
CA GLY A 184 15.14 2.78 -25.54
C GLY A 184 15.51 1.92 -26.75
N SER A 185 14.57 1.19 -27.34
CA SER A 185 14.79 0.36 -28.52
C SER A 185 14.84 1.18 -29.80
N TYR A 186 14.18 2.34 -29.80
CA TYR A 186 14.27 3.37 -30.84
C TYR A 186 14.16 4.77 -30.24
N ALA A 187 14.53 5.80 -31.00
CA ALA A 187 14.49 7.17 -30.51
C ALA A 187 13.04 7.61 -30.22
N GLY A 188 12.80 8.07 -28.99
CA GLY A 188 11.49 8.61 -28.58
C GLY A 188 10.52 7.61 -27.97
N ASP A 189 10.85 6.31 -27.88
CA ASP A 189 9.97 5.26 -27.35
C ASP A 189 9.76 5.28 -25.83
N GLY A 190 10.36 6.25 -25.13
CA GLY A 190 10.23 6.43 -23.70
C GLY A 190 11.36 5.81 -22.89
N THR A 191 11.61 6.31 -21.69
CA THR A 191 12.53 5.69 -20.72
C THR A 191 12.04 5.91 -19.29
N ARG A 192 12.45 5.02 -18.37
CA ARG A 192 12.10 5.05 -16.94
C ARG A 192 10.59 4.94 -16.70
N PRO A 193 9.97 3.78 -16.99
CA PRO A 193 8.55 3.52 -16.70
C PRO A 193 8.34 3.27 -15.19
N ILE A 194 8.16 4.35 -14.41
CA ILE A 194 7.99 4.26 -12.95
C ILE A 194 6.56 3.87 -12.56
N GLY A 195 5.57 4.36 -13.30
CA GLY A 195 4.16 4.19 -12.97
C GLY A 195 3.67 2.74 -13.11
N GLY A 196 2.66 2.39 -12.33
CA GLY A 196 1.92 1.14 -12.52
C GLY A 196 1.24 1.06 -13.89
N LEU A 197 0.93 -0.16 -14.32
CA LEU A 197 0.22 -0.39 -15.57
C LEU A 197 -1.29 -0.43 -15.36
N SER A 198 -2.04 -0.12 -16.42
CA SER A 198 -3.50 -0.25 -16.46
C SER A 198 -3.86 -1.19 -17.59
N GLU A 199 -4.91 -1.99 -17.41
CA GLU A 199 -5.40 -2.88 -18.46
C GLU A 199 -6.74 -2.38 -19.00
N ALA A 200 -6.85 -2.34 -20.33
CA ALA A 200 -8.12 -2.15 -21.02
C ALA A 200 -8.13 -2.88 -22.36
N GLY A 201 -9.21 -3.62 -22.64
CA GLY A 201 -9.41 -4.25 -23.94
C GLY A 201 -8.32 -5.26 -24.33
N GLY A 202 -7.61 -5.84 -23.37
CA GLY A 202 -6.52 -6.78 -23.58
C GLY A 202 -5.15 -6.15 -23.84
N MET A 203 -5.01 -4.84 -23.68
CA MET A 203 -3.76 -4.11 -23.81
C MET A 203 -3.36 -3.48 -22.48
N LEU A 204 -2.05 -3.43 -22.24
CA LEU A 204 -1.47 -2.77 -21.07
C LEU A 204 -1.09 -1.34 -21.45
N TYR A 205 -1.37 -0.40 -20.57
CA TYR A 205 -1.08 1.02 -20.76
C TYR A 205 -0.23 1.52 -19.61
N GLY A 206 0.65 2.45 -19.89
CA GLY A 206 1.54 3.03 -18.89
C GLY A 206 2.16 4.32 -19.35
N THR A 207 3.05 4.85 -18.51
CA THR A 207 3.76 6.10 -18.76
C THR A 207 5.27 5.91 -18.63
N THR A 208 6.04 6.69 -19.39
CA THR A 208 7.48 6.83 -19.18
C THR A 208 7.79 8.25 -18.75
N THR A 209 8.65 8.42 -17.75
CA THR A 209 8.98 9.76 -17.24
C THR A 209 9.75 10.60 -18.25
N TYR A 210 10.57 9.96 -19.10
CA TYR A 210 11.35 10.62 -20.13
C TYR A 210 11.15 9.94 -21.49
N GLY A 211 11.80 10.48 -22.52
CA GLY A 211 11.60 10.12 -23.93
C GLY A 211 10.48 10.92 -24.59
N GLY A 212 9.95 10.43 -25.70
CA GLY A 212 9.09 11.20 -26.61
C GLY A 212 9.88 12.06 -27.59
N SER A 213 9.16 12.77 -28.45
CA SER A 213 9.72 13.56 -29.56
C SER A 213 10.00 15.03 -29.26
N SER A 214 9.67 15.51 -28.06
CA SER A 214 9.80 16.93 -27.73
C SER A 214 11.26 17.36 -27.54
N ALA A 215 11.60 18.51 -28.12
CA ALA A 215 12.91 19.15 -27.96
C ALA A 215 12.98 20.11 -26.75
N THR A 216 11.86 20.39 -26.06
CA THR A 216 11.83 21.32 -24.92
C THR A 216 12.44 20.69 -23.66
N CYS A 217 12.33 19.38 -23.52
CA CYS A 217 12.92 18.62 -22.42
C CYS A 217 14.21 17.92 -22.86
N ARG A 218 15.32 18.15 -22.15
CA ARG A 218 16.65 17.59 -22.49
C ARG A 218 16.67 16.05 -22.61
N LEU A 219 15.89 15.35 -21.81
CA LEU A 219 15.78 13.88 -21.83
C LEU A 219 14.48 13.41 -22.51
N GLY A 220 13.71 14.31 -23.12
CA GLY A 220 12.34 14.11 -23.53
C GLY A 220 11.34 14.27 -22.37
N CYS A 221 10.13 14.73 -22.68
CA CYS A 221 9.13 15.08 -21.67
C CYS A 221 8.27 13.89 -21.20
N GLY A 222 8.54 12.68 -21.70
CA GLY A 222 7.81 11.47 -21.33
C GLY A 222 6.75 11.07 -22.34
N THR A 223 6.20 9.86 -22.17
CA THR A 223 5.21 9.28 -23.08
C THR A 223 4.05 8.63 -22.34
N VAL A 224 2.91 8.51 -23.03
CA VAL A 224 1.90 7.49 -22.76
C VAL A 224 2.09 6.39 -23.79
N PHE A 225 2.20 5.15 -23.34
CA PHE A 225 2.43 4.00 -24.22
C PHE A 225 1.38 2.92 -24.00
N SER A 226 1.34 2.00 -24.95
CA SER A 226 0.62 0.74 -24.84
C SER A 226 1.52 -0.43 -25.20
N VAL A 227 1.33 -1.58 -24.54
CA VAL A 227 2.07 -2.82 -24.82
C VAL A 227 1.10 -3.99 -24.82
N THR A 228 1.19 -4.83 -25.85
CA THR A 228 0.46 -6.09 -25.92
C THR A 228 1.16 -7.22 -25.16
N GLN A 229 0.44 -8.30 -24.85
CA GLN A 229 1.03 -9.48 -24.20
C GLN A 229 2.08 -10.21 -25.07
N ASP A 230 2.11 -9.97 -26.38
CA ASP A 230 3.17 -10.45 -27.29
C ASP A 230 4.36 -9.49 -27.41
N GLY A 231 4.33 -8.34 -26.73
CA GLY A 231 5.46 -7.41 -26.65
C GLY A 231 5.48 -6.33 -27.73
N LYS A 232 4.34 -6.06 -28.38
CA LYS A 232 4.23 -4.96 -29.34
C LYS A 232 3.90 -3.68 -28.58
N GLU A 233 4.87 -2.77 -28.58
CA GLU A 233 4.72 -1.45 -28.00
C GLU A 233 4.17 -0.47 -29.05
N LYS A 234 3.44 0.53 -28.55
CA LYS A 234 3.06 1.71 -29.32
C LYS A 234 3.00 2.92 -28.38
N VAL A 235 3.80 3.95 -28.70
CA VAL A 235 3.66 5.28 -28.13
C VAL A 235 2.32 5.87 -28.60
N LEU A 236 1.44 6.14 -27.65
CA LEU A 236 0.14 6.77 -27.92
C LEU A 236 0.25 8.29 -27.92
N TYR A 237 1.10 8.82 -27.03
CA TYR A 237 1.30 10.26 -26.91
C TYR A 237 2.72 10.58 -26.42
N SER A 238 3.29 11.67 -26.93
CA SER A 238 4.54 12.26 -26.45
C SER A 238 4.24 13.63 -25.86
N PHE A 239 4.67 13.85 -24.62
CA PHE A 239 4.47 15.10 -23.91
C PHE A 239 5.42 16.21 -24.39
N GLY A 240 5.09 17.46 -24.04
CA GLY A 240 5.83 18.67 -24.37
C GLY A 240 5.75 19.07 -25.84
N THR A 241 4.67 18.71 -26.54
CA THR A 241 4.53 18.99 -27.98
C THR A 241 3.96 20.37 -28.28
N TYR A 242 3.38 21.04 -27.28
CA TYR A 242 2.86 22.41 -27.37
C TYR A 242 2.95 23.14 -26.01
N GLU A 243 2.71 24.45 -26.01
CA GLU A 243 2.72 25.27 -24.78
C GLU A 243 1.55 24.92 -23.86
N GLY A 244 1.83 24.66 -22.58
CA GLY A 244 0.81 24.22 -21.62
C GLY A 244 0.51 22.71 -21.63
N ASP A 245 1.24 21.94 -22.42
CA ASP A 245 1.28 20.48 -22.33
C ASP A 245 1.97 20.03 -21.03
N GLY A 246 1.63 18.83 -20.56
CA GLY A 246 2.27 18.22 -19.40
C GLY A 246 3.70 17.74 -19.69
N ALA A 247 4.45 17.39 -18.64
CA ALA A 247 5.77 16.78 -18.72
C ALA A 247 6.09 15.89 -17.51
N ALA A 248 6.92 14.86 -17.72
CA ALA A 248 7.36 13.91 -16.71
C ALA A 248 6.21 13.19 -15.98
N PRO A 249 5.35 12.42 -16.68
CA PRO A 249 4.40 11.53 -16.02
C PRO A 249 5.15 10.46 -15.22
N GLN A 250 4.75 10.26 -13.95
CA GLN A 250 5.37 9.27 -13.05
C GLN A 250 4.36 8.24 -12.51
N ALA A 251 3.07 8.55 -12.57
CA ALA A 251 2.01 7.69 -12.06
C ALA A 251 1.48 6.72 -13.13
N GLY A 252 0.82 5.67 -12.65
CA GLY A 252 -0.03 4.84 -13.50
C GLY A 252 -1.30 5.57 -13.94
N LEU A 253 -1.99 5.02 -14.92
CA LEU A 253 -3.20 5.60 -15.50
C LEU A 253 -4.45 4.98 -14.89
N ILE A 254 -5.58 5.67 -14.97
CA ILE A 254 -6.89 5.05 -14.79
C ILE A 254 -7.64 5.04 -16.11
N VAL A 255 -8.45 4.00 -16.31
CA VAL A 255 -9.27 3.85 -17.51
C VAL A 255 -10.70 4.27 -17.16
N VAL A 256 -11.20 5.32 -17.80
CA VAL A 256 -12.60 5.74 -17.69
C VAL A 256 -13.21 5.76 -19.08
N GLY A 257 -14.10 4.81 -19.36
CA GLY A 257 -14.64 4.61 -20.70
C GLY A 257 -13.55 4.20 -21.69
N ARG A 258 -13.26 5.06 -22.69
CA ARG A 258 -12.26 4.84 -23.75
C ARG A 258 -11.02 5.74 -23.63
N ALA A 259 -10.90 6.45 -22.51
CA ALA A 259 -9.79 7.35 -22.25
C ALA A 259 -9.01 6.90 -21.02
N LEU A 260 -7.71 7.13 -21.11
CA LEU A 260 -6.73 6.98 -20.04
C LEU A 260 -6.57 8.33 -19.38
N TYR A 261 -6.64 8.38 -18.05
CA TYR A 261 -6.45 9.60 -17.28
C TYR A 261 -5.24 9.46 -16.37
N GLY A 262 -4.49 10.54 -16.22
CA GLY A 262 -3.29 10.55 -15.42
C GLY A 262 -2.85 11.96 -15.08
N THR A 263 -1.68 12.05 -14.48
CA THR A 263 -1.06 13.31 -14.09
C THR A 263 0.37 13.42 -14.61
N THR A 264 0.81 14.64 -14.87
CA THR A 264 2.21 14.95 -15.14
C THR A 264 2.80 15.75 -13.99
N GLN A 265 4.03 15.46 -13.60
CA GLN A 265 4.67 16.17 -12.49
C GLN A 265 4.97 17.63 -12.85
N LEU A 266 5.38 17.87 -14.09
CA LEU A 266 5.81 19.17 -14.61
C LEU A 266 4.96 19.56 -15.82
N GLY A 267 5.25 20.72 -16.42
CA GLY A 267 4.48 21.28 -17.51
C GLY A 267 3.16 21.90 -17.04
N GLY A 268 2.24 22.09 -17.97
CA GLY A 268 1.10 22.97 -17.77
C GLY A 268 1.49 24.45 -17.83
N THR A 269 0.52 25.33 -17.68
CA THR A 269 0.74 26.79 -17.81
C THR A 269 1.63 27.41 -16.73
N HIS A 270 1.87 26.69 -15.62
CA HIS A 270 2.66 27.16 -14.46
C HIS A 270 3.83 26.24 -14.12
N ASP A 271 4.12 25.24 -14.96
CA ASP A 271 5.15 24.20 -14.72
C ASP A 271 4.96 23.41 -13.40
N HIS A 272 3.73 23.37 -12.89
CA HIS A 272 3.36 22.68 -11.65
C HIS A 272 2.62 21.34 -11.91
N GLY A 273 2.56 20.92 -13.18
CA GLY A 273 1.94 19.66 -13.58
C GLY A 273 0.50 19.80 -14.08
N THR A 274 -0.02 18.72 -14.65
CA THR A 274 -1.37 18.67 -15.22
C THR A 274 -2.15 17.45 -14.78
N ILE A 275 -3.49 17.54 -14.89
CA ILE A 275 -4.36 16.39 -15.10
C ILE A 275 -4.60 16.31 -16.61
N PHE A 276 -4.44 15.13 -17.20
CA PHE A 276 -4.63 14.92 -18.63
C PHE A 276 -5.51 13.71 -18.93
N SER A 277 -6.01 13.65 -20.15
CA SER A 277 -6.58 12.43 -20.73
C SER A 277 -5.93 12.10 -22.06
N VAL A 278 -5.74 10.82 -22.35
CA VAL A 278 -5.32 10.30 -23.67
C VAL A 278 -6.29 9.22 -24.10
N THR A 279 -6.89 9.36 -25.27
CA THR A 279 -7.71 8.29 -25.85
C THR A 279 -6.83 7.13 -26.32
N THR A 280 -7.40 5.92 -26.45
CA THR A 280 -6.62 4.74 -26.89
C THR A 280 -6.05 4.85 -28.31
N ASP A 281 -6.52 5.81 -29.11
CA ASP A 281 -6.02 6.17 -30.44
C ASP A 281 -4.98 7.32 -30.41
N GLY A 282 -4.66 7.88 -29.24
CA GLY A 282 -3.57 8.84 -29.05
C GLY A 282 -3.96 10.31 -29.06
N VAL A 283 -5.25 10.64 -28.88
CA VAL A 283 -5.70 12.03 -28.75
C VAL A 283 -5.57 12.45 -27.30
N GLU A 284 -4.67 13.40 -27.04
CA GLU A 284 -4.47 13.98 -25.71
C GLU A 284 -5.38 15.20 -25.49
N LYS A 285 -5.72 15.42 -24.22
CA LYS A 285 -6.24 16.69 -23.74
C LYS A 285 -5.72 17.00 -22.33
N THR A 286 -5.05 18.15 -22.18
CA THR A 286 -4.85 18.78 -20.88
C THR A 286 -6.20 19.18 -20.28
N LEU A 287 -6.55 18.62 -19.13
CA LEU A 287 -7.82 18.86 -18.43
C LEU A 287 -7.69 19.95 -17.35
N TYR A 288 -6.55 20.00 -16.68
CA TYR A 288 -6.27 20.98 -15.63
C TYR A 288 -4.77 21.25 -15.56
N SER A 289 -4.39 22.51 -15.33
CA SER A 289 -3.01 22.90 -15.01
C SER A 289 -2.95 23.37 -13.56
N PHE A 290 -2.13 22.69 -12.76
CA PHE A 290 -1.88 23.05 -11.38
C PHE A 290 -1.13 24.38 -11.27
N GLY A 291 -1.16 24.99 -10.08
CA GLY A 291 -0.61 26.33 -9.84
C GLY A 291 -1.49 27.48 -10.34
N SER A 292 -2.75 27.23 -10.68
CA SER A 292 -3.65 28.24 -11.26
C SER A 292 -4.07 29.31 -10.24
N TYR A 293 -3.88 29.05 -8.96
CA TYR A 293 -4.07 30.00 -7.86
C TYR A 293 -3.06 29.75 -6.74
N LYS A 294 -2.92 30.72 -5.83
CA LYS A 294 -1.83 30.76 -4.83
C LYS A 294 -1.70 29.50 -3.96
N THR A 295 -2.82 28.86 -3.65
CA THR A 295 -2.89 27.67 -2.78
C THR A 295 -3.31 26.42 -3.53
N ASP A 296 -3.15 26.41 -4.85
CA ASP A 296 -3.40 25.22 -5.66
C ASP A 296 -2.35 24.14 -5.36
N GLY A 297 -2.67 22.89 -5.68
CA GLY A 297 -1.70 21.80 -5.64
C GLY A 297 -0.56 22.01 -6.64
N ALA A 298 0.54 21.28 -6.46
CA ALA A 298 1.68 21.27 -7.37
C ALA A 298 2.43 19.93 -7.36
N TYR A 299 2.97 19.55 -8.52
CA TYR A 299 3.74 18.32 -8.74
C TYR A 299 2.95 17.03 -8.40
N PRO A 300 1.84 16.75 -9.10
CA PRO A 300 1.10 15.49 -8.93
C PRO A 300 1.92 14.30 -9.43
N VAL A 301 2.28 13.39 -8.52
CA VAL A 301 3.10 12.19 -8.83
C VAL A 301 2.36 10.87 -8.58
N ALA A 302 1.15 10.95 -8.02
CA ALA A 302 0.36 9.80 -7.59
C ALA A 302 -0.70 9.38 -8.64
N ALA A 303 -1.04 8.09 -8.65
CA ALA A 303 -2.13 7.59 -9.47
C ALA A 303 -3.49 8.11 -8.97
N LEU A 304 -4.38 8.42 -9.93
CA LEU A 304 -5.75 8.83 -9.66
C LEU A 304 -6.63 7.63 -9.31
N ILE A 305 -7.81 7.89 -8.75
CA ILE A 305 -8.94 6.96 -8.76
C ILE A 305 -10.17 7.65 -9.33
N ASP A 306 -11.03 6.91 -10.03
CA ASP A 306 -12.36 7.39 -10.44
C ASP A 306 -13.43 6.93 -9.45
N VAL A 307 -14.31 7.87 -9.09
CA VAL A 307 -15.51 7.62 -8.30
C VAL A 307 -16.68 8.25 -9.04
N PHE A 308 -17.26 7.48 -9.96
CA PHE A 308 -18.45 7.85 -10.74
C PHE A 308 -18.26 9.16 -11.54
N GLY A 309 -17.13 9.30 -12.23
CA GLY A 309 -16.83 10.48 -13.05
C GLY A 309 -16.19 11.64 -12.29
N THR A 310 -15.96 11.50 -10.99
CA THR A 310 -15.09 12.40 -10.21
C THR A 310 -13.79 11.68 -9.91
N VAL A 311 -12.67 12.25 -10.35
CA VAL A 311 -11.36 11.66 -10.05
C VAL A 311 -10.74 12.30 -8.83
N TYR A 312 -10.09 11.50 -8.01
CA TYR A 312 -9.41 11.94 -6.79
C TYR A 312 -7.93 11.62 -6.89
N GLY A 313 -7.11 12.53 -6.35
CA GLY A 313 -5.66 12.39 -6.37
C GLY A 313 -4.99 13.30 -5.36
N THR A 314 -3.66 13.27 -5.34
CA THR A 314 -2.86 14.09 -4.45
C THR A 314 -1.76 14.82 -5.22
N THR A 315 -1.33 15.95 -4.69
CA THR A 315 -0.15 16.68 -5.17
C THR A 315 0.97 16.63 -4.14
N LEU A 316 2.22 16.47 -4.59
CA LEU A 316 3.36 16.36 -3.68
C LEU A 316 3.60 17.67 -2.91
N LYS A 317 3.39 18.82 -3.56
CA LYS A 317 3.52 20.15 -2.97
C LYS A 317 2.32 21.04 -3.33
N GLY A 318 2.47 22.35 -3.12
CA GLY A 318 1.36 23.29 -3.19
C GLY A 318 0.52 23.26 -1.94
N GLY A 319 -0.65 23.89 -2.02
CA GLY A 319 -1.50 24.15 -0.87
C GLY A 319 -0.94 25.27 0.04
N VAL A 320 -1.65 25.54 1.13
CA VAL A 320 -1.33 26.64 2.06
C VAL A 320 0.09 26.53 2.65
N ASN A 321 0.58 25.31 2.87
CA ASN A 321 1.88 25.06 3.52
C ASN A 321 2.98 24.58 2.56
N ASP A 322 2.74 24.55 1.25
CA ASP A 322 3.63 23.94 0.25
C ASP A 322 4.02 22.48 0.55
N ARG A 323 3.08 21.73 1.16
CA ARG A 323 3.28 20.36 1.66
C ARG A 323 2.31 19.35 1.06
N GLY A 324 1.60 19.74 0.01
CA GLY A 324 0.76 18.87 -0.79
C GLY A 324 -0.73 19.02 -0.50
N THR A 325 -1.55 18.55 -1.43
CA THR A 325 -3.02 18.59 -1.31
C THR A 325 -3.64 17.24 -1.62
N LEU A 326 -4.84 17.01 -1.09
CA LEU A 326 -5.82 16.06 -1.61
C LEU A 326 -6.81 16.86 -2.45
N PHE A 327 -7.05 16.44 -3.70
CA PHE A 327 -7.96 17.13 -4.60
C PHE A 327 -8.99 16.18 -5.21
N LEU A 328 -10.05 16.79 -5.77
CA LEU A 328 -10.90 16.14 -6.76
C LEU A 328 -10.88 16.91 -8.08
N PHE A 329 -11.23 16.21 -9.15
CA PHE A 329 -11.52 16.80 -10.45
C PHE A 329 -12.79 16.17 -11.02
N ASP A 330 -13.79 17.01 -11.28
CA ASP A 330 -15.06 16.65 -11.90
C ASP A 330 -14.85 16.49 -13.42
N LEU A 331 -14.80 15.25 -13.92
CA LEU A 331 -14.54 14.98 -15.34
C LEU A 331 -15.61 15.60 -16.25
N PRO A 332 -16.93 15.49 -15.97
CA PRO A 332 -17.96 16.16 -16.76
C PRO A 332 -17.82 17.69 -16.86
N ASN A 333 -17.53 18.35 -15.74
CA ASN A 333 -17.58 19.82 -15.68
C ASN A 333 -16.21 20.50 -15.81
N GLY A 334 -15.12 19.73 -15.79
CA GLY A 334 -13.77 20.23 -15.92
C GLY A 334 -13.31 21.07 -14.73
N LYS A 335 -13.79 20.75 -13.52
CA LYS A 335 -13.56 21.56 -12.32
C LYS A 335 -12.70 20.81 -11.30
N GLU A 336 -11.56 21.39 -10.98
CA GLU A 336 -10.73 20.98 -9.83
C GLU A 336 -11.24 21.62 -8.54
N LEU A 337 -11.08 20.88 -7.44
CA LEU A 337 -11.22 21.43 -6.09
C LEU A 337 -10.21 20.77 -5.15
N THR A 338 -9.40 21.60 -4.51
CA THR A 338 -8.59 21.18 -3.36
C THR A 338 -9.51 20.90 -2.17
N LEU A 339 -9.46 19.66 -1.68
CA LEU A 339 -10.27 19.15 -0.58
C LEU A 339 -9.56 19.30 0.77
N HIS A 340 -8.24 19.22 0.77
CA HIS A 340 -7.43 19.32 1.99
C HIS A 340 -6.00 19.76 1.66
N ASP A 341 -5.46 20.66 2.49
CA ASP A 341 -4.07 21.09 2.48
C ASP A 341 -3.31 20.39 3.60
N PHE A 342 -2.25 19.66 3.26
CA PHE A 342 -1.41 18.98 4.22
C PHE A 342 -0.36 19.93 4.84
N GLY A 343 0.23 19.53 5.97
CA GLY A 343 1.37 20.18 6.61
C GLY A 343 1.05 21.15 7.75
N ALA A 344 -0.21 21.24 8.18
CA ALA A 344 -0.64 21.92 9.39
C ALA A 344 -0.56 21.02 10.64
N GLY A 345 0.49 21.19 11.45
CA GLY A 345 0.60 20.57 12.77
C GLY A 345 1.06 19.11 12.73
N ILE A 346 0.19 18.19 13.16
CA ILE A 346 0.45 16.73 13.18
C ILE A 346 -0.26 15.99 12.04
N ASP A 347 -0.76 16.73 11.05
CA ASP A 347 -1.20 16.12 9.80
C ASP A 347 0.03 15.64 8.99
N GLY A 348 -0.25 14.90 7.93
CA GLY A 348 0.78 14.41 7.02
C GLY A 348 1.43 15.52 6.19
N SER A 349 2.48 15.18 5.43
CA SER A 349 3.08 16.04 4.40
C SER A 349 3.70 15.22 3.27
N TYR A 350 3.69 15.79 2.06
CA TYR A 350 4.17 15.17 0.83
C TYR A 350 3.41 13.85 0.52
N PRO A 351 2.10 13.92 0.21
CA PRO A 351 1.32 12.76 -0.24
C PRO A 351 1.74 12.35 -1.66
N ASP A 352 2.70 11.43 -1.75
CA ASP A 352 3.30 10.96 -3.00
C ASP A 352 2.66 9.69 -3.57
N SER A 353 1.66 9.14 -2.89
CA SER A 353 0.96 7.91 -3.28
C SER A 353 -0.53 8.15 -3.59
N GLY A 354 -1.12 7.25 -4.38
CA GLY A 354 -2.55 7.33 -4.73
C GLY A 354 -3.47 7.05 -3.54
N VAL A 355 -4.75 7.39 -3.67
CA VAL A 355 -5.76 7.13 -2.64
C VAL A 355 -6.54 5.83 -2.89
N ALA A 356 -6.97 5.18 -1.81
CA ALA A 356 -7.83 4.00 -1.86
C ALA A 356 -9.24 4.33 -1.40
N LEU A 357 -10.25 3.89 -2.15
CA LEU A 357 -11.66 4.06 -1.78
C LEU A 357 -12.15 2.88 -0.94
N SER A 358 -12.86 3.17 0.15
CA SER A 358 -13.69 2.18 0.86
C SER A 358 -14.98 2.82 1.37
N GLY A 359 -16.11 2.39 0.82
CA GLY A 359 -17.39 3.06 1.05
C GLY A 359 -17.33 4.49 0.52
N SER A 360 -17.60 5.46 1.38
CA SER A 360 -17.54 6.90 1.09
C SER A 360 -16.30 7.59 1.66
N LYS A 361 -15.24 6.82 1.93
CA LYS A 361 -13.99 7.31 2.51
C LYS A 361 -12.79 7.00 1.63
N LEU A 362 -11.91 7.98 1.53
CA LEU A 362 -10.60 7.90 0.93
C LEU A 362 -9.58 7.59 2.01
N TYR A 363 -8.67 6.68 1.72
CA TYR A 363 -7.56 6.33 2.58
C TYR A 363 -6.29 6.57 1.80
N GLY A 364 -5.35 7.31 2.37
CA GLY A 364 -4.08 7.61 1.71
C GLY A 364 -2.95 7.70 2.70
N THR A 365 -1.77 7.95 2.17
CA THR A 365 -0.55 8.06 2.96
C THR A 365 0.17 9.36 2.65
N THR A 366 0.99 9.81 3.60
CA THR A 366 1.93 10.90 3.35
C THR A 366 3.33 10.43 3.71
N ARG A 367 4.33 10.75 2.88
CA ARG A 367 5.71 10.32 3.09
C ARG A 367 6.31 10.83 4.40
N SER A 368 5.96 12.04 4.82
CA SER A 368 6.50 12.69 6.01
C SER A 368 5.38 13.34 6.84
N GLY A 369 5.74 14.00 7.94
CA GLY A 369 4.78 14.63 8.85
C GLY A 369 4.28 13.67 9.91
N GLY A 370 3.16 14.00 10.55
CA GLY A 370 2.68 13.27 11.72
C GLY A 370 3.52 13.53 12.97
N LYS A 371 3.12 12.88 14.07
CA LYS A 371 3.72 13.03 15.40
C LYS A 371 5.23 12.77 15.44
N TYR A 372 5.72 11.83 14.61
CA TYR A 372 7.13 11.42 14.57
C TYR A 372 7.87 11.93 13.33
N GLY A 373 7.19 12.65 12.44
CA GLY A 373 7.79 13.21 11.22
C GLY A 373 8.06 12.19 10.10
N THR A 374 7.68 10.92 10.27
CA THR A 374 8.00 9.83 9.33
C THR A 374 6.83 9.40 8.44
N GLY A 375 5.72 10.15 8.47
CA GLY A 375 4.56 9.90 7.63
C GLY A 375 3.35 9.37 8.39
N VAL A 376 2.19 9.51 7.78
CA VAL A 376 0.91 9.07 8.35
C VAL A 376 0.10 8.27 7.34
N ILE A 377 -0.86 7.51 7.86
CA ILE A 377 -2.03 7.06 7.13
C ILE A 377 -3.17 8.00 7.51
N TYR A 378 -3.83 8.58 6.52
CA TYR A 378 -4.99 9.42 6.72
C TYR A 378 -6.27 8.77 6.18
N VAL A 379 -7.40 9.23 6.70
CA VAL A 379 -8.72 8.94 6.15
C VAL A 379 -9.44 10.26 5.90
N SER A 380 -10.11 10.39 4.75
CA SER A 380 -10.88 11.57 4.39
C SER A 380 -12.26 11.20 3.86
N SER A 381 -13.25 12.07 4.06
CA SER A 381 -14.49 11.97 3.30
C SER A 381 -14.25 12.37 1.84
N LEU A 382 -15.18 12.01 0.95
CA LEU A 382 -15.17 12.51 -0.45
C LEU A 382 -15.32 14.04 -0.56
N SER A 383 -15.60 14.73 0.56
CA SER A 383 -15.73 16.18 0.66
C SER A 383 -14.56 16.85 1.43
N GLY A 384 -13.50 16.12 1.76
CA GLY A 384 -12.29 16.70 2.38
C GLY A 384 -12.24 16.73 3.91
N ALA A 385 -13.16 16.05 4.61
CA ALA A 385 -13.06 15.91 6.06
C ALA A 385 -11.98 14.86 6.41
N GLU A 386 -10.73 15.32 6.45
CA GLU A 386 -9.52 14.53 6.71
C GLU A 386 -9.30 14.30 8.22
N LYS A 387 -8.69 13.15 8.54
CA LYS A 387 -8.16 12.82 9.85
C LYS A 387 -6.99 11.82 9.74
N THR A 388 -5.92 12.07 10.49
CA THR A 388 -4.87 11.08 10.75
C THR A 388 -5.45 9.81 11.41
N LEU A 389 -5.27 8.67 10.74
CA LEU A 389 -5.67 7.34 11.21
C LEU A 389 -4.53 6.65 11.98
N TYR A 390 -3.28 6.84 11.54
CA TYR A 390 -2.10 6.22 12.14
C TYR A 390 -0.83 7.04 11.85
N ASP A 391 0.06 7.13 12.85
CA ASP A 391 1.36 7.78 12.75
C ASP A 391 2.48 6.73 12.76
N PHE A 392 3.31 6.71 11.71
CA PHE A 392 4.50 5.86 11.65
C PHE A 392 5.64 6.41 12.51
N GLY A 393 6.55 5.53 12.97
CA GLY A 393 7.79 5.92 13.65
C GLY A 393 7.73 5.88 15.18
N ALA A 394 6.64 5.37 15.78
CA ALA A 394 6.54 5.15 17.22
C ALA A 394 7.36 3.93 17.69
N SER A 395 7.68 3.01 16.78
CA SER A 395 8.26 1.70 17.09
C SER A 395 9.23 1.20 15.99
N LYS A 396 9.56 -0.10 15.95
CA LYS A 396 10.20 -0.75 14.78
C LYS A 396 9.17 -1.01 13.65
N ASP A 397 8.15 -0.18 13.57
CA ASP A 397 7.17 -0.16 12.48
C ASP A 397 7.79 0.43 11.22
N GLY A 398 6.97 0.68 10.21
CA GLY A 398 7.41 1.31 8.97
C GLY A 398 7.69 2.81 9.12
N ALA A 399 8.31 3.39 8.09
CA ALA A 399 8.49 4.84 7.92
C ALA A 399 8.47 5.17 6.42
N GLN A 400 8.04 6.38 6.03
CA GLN A 400 7.88 6.79 4.63
C GLN A 400 6.93 5.85 3.86
N PRO A 401 5.63 5.90 4.16
CA PRO A 401 4.62 5.12 3.45
C PRO A 401 4.40 5.67 2.02
N ASP A 402 5.28 5.31 1.10
CA ASP A 402 5.29 5.81 -0.29
C ASP A 402 4.31 5.07 -1.24
N SER A 403 3.57 4.08 -0.72
CA SER A 403 2.61 3.28 -1.51
C SER A 403 1.17 3.59 -1.16
N SER A 404 0.28 3.51 -2.16
CA SER A 404 -1.16 3.46 -1.92
C SER A 404 -1.56 2.18 -1.18
N LEU A 405 -2.80 2.14 -0.69
CA LEU A 405 -3.34 1.04 0.10
C LEU A 405 -4.18 0.08 -0.75
N THR A 406 -4.04 -1.22 -0.49
CA THR A 406 -4.91 -2.25 -1.06
C THR A 406 -5.96 -2.68 -0.07
N ARG A 407 -7.21 -2.56 -0.48
CA ARG A 407 -8.35 -3.05 0.29
C ARG A 407 -8.57 -4.53 0.03
N THR A 408 -8.87 -5.29 1.08
CA THR A 408 -9.40 -6.65 0.94
C THR A 408 -10.93 -6.67 0.94
N ASN A 409 -11.50 -7.70 0.32
CA ASN A 409 -12.92 -7.99 0.41
C ASN A 409 -13.16 -8.92 1.61
N GLY A 410 -13.91 -8.46 2.61
CA GLY A 410 -14.23 -9.23 3.81
C GLY A 410 -15.17 -8.47 4.75
N SER A 411 -15.70 -9.14 5.78
CA SER A 411 -16.58 -8.52 6.79
C SER A 411 -15.86 -7.49 7.67
N LEU A 412 -14.53 -7.54 7.72
CA LEU A 412 -13.67 -6.54 8.35
C LEU A 412 -12.86 -5.85 7.24
N ILE A 413 -12.93 -4.51 7.19
CA ILE A 413 -12.16 -3.71 6.24
C ILE A 413 -10.73 -3.59 6.78
N ALA A 414 -9.80 -4.27 6.12
CA ALA A 414 -8.36 -4.11 6.30
C ALA A 414 -7.72 -3.60 5.02
N PHE A 415 -6.76 -2.70 5.20
CA PHE A 415 -5.90 -2.16 4.16
C PHE A 415 -4.49 -2.71 4.33
N TYR A 416 -3.82 -2.93 3.22
CA TYR A 416 -2.46 -3.43 3.17
C TYR A 416 -1.61 -2.42 2.42
N GLY A 417 -0.46 -2.09 2.96
CA GLY A 417 0.45 -1.11 2.39
C GLY A 417 1.89 -1.45 2.72
N VAL A 418 2.80 -0.73 2.10
CA VAL A 418 4.24 -0.85 2.38
C VAL A 418 4.80 0.48 2.83
N THR A 419 5.92 0.39 3.53
CA THR A 419 6.75 1.55 3.87
C THR A 419 8.13 1.34 3.27
N ALA A 420 8.68 2.37 2.63
CA ALA A 420 9.98 2.26 1.98
C ALA A 420 11.12 2.20 3.01
N ALA A 421 10.92 2.80 4.19
CA ALA A 421 11.88 2.87 5.28
C ALA A 421 11.30 2.30 6.59
N GLY A 422 12.08 2.33 7.67
CA GLY A 422 11.72 1.71 8.93
C GLY A 422 11.88 0.18 8.91
N GLY A 423 11.32 -0.49 9.90
CA GLY A 423 11.53 -1.92 10.10
C GLY A 423 12.98 -2.30 10.46
N GLU A 424 13.31 -3.57 10.28
CA GLU A 424 14.65 -4.13 10.42
C GLU A 424 15.63 -3.45 9.46
N ASN A 425 16.71 -2.89 10.01
CA ASN A 425 17.76 -2.20 9.25
C ASN A 425 17.28 -1.03 8.35
N GLY A 426 16.07 -0.51 8.57
CA GLY A 426 15.53 0.63 7.81
C GLY A 426 15.19 0.33 6.35
N ARG A 427 14.91 -0.93 6.01
CA ARG A 427 14.68 -1.41 4.62
C ARG A 427 13.21 -1.55 4.24
N GLY A 428 12.31 -1.12 5.12
CA GLY A 428 10.88 -1.07 4.86
C GLY A 428 10.09 -2.20 5.51
N THR A 429 8.77 -2.03 5.52
CA THR A 429 7.80 -3.00 6.03
C THR A 429 6.64 -3.21 5.07
N LEU A 430 5.96 -4.34 5.21
CA LEU A 430 4.62 -4.60 4.71
C LEU A 430 3.71 -4.70 5.93
N TYR A 431 2.60 -3.96 5.92
CA TYR A 431 1.70 -3.85 7.06
C TYR A 431 0.24 -4.07 6.67
N GLU A 432 -0.55 -4.46 7.67
CA GLU A 432 -2.01 -4.42 7.67
C GLU A 432 -2.47 -3.27 8.56
N ILE A 433 -3.49 -2.52 8.17
CA ILE A 433 -4.18 -1.56 9.03
C ILE A 433 -5.69 -1.74 8.93
N ASN A 434 -6.37 -1.74 10.07
CA ASN A 434 -7.83 -1.79 10.09
C ASN A 434 -8.47 -0.40 10.15
N SER A 435 -9.78 -0.34 9.95
CA SER A 435 -10.54 0.93 10.00
C SER A 435 -10.52 1.65 11.35
N ALA A 436 -10.03 1.01 12.41
CA ALA A 436 -9.88 1.61 13.75
C ALA A 436 -8.47 2.20 13.97
N GLY A 437 -7.57 2.09 12.99
CA GLY A 437 -6.20 2.61 13.10
C GLY A 437 -5.24 1.68 13.85
N VAL A 438 -5.59 0.40 14.00
CA VAL A 438 -4.65 -0.60 14.52
C VAL A 438 -3.84 -1.13 13.34
N GLU A 439 -2.57 -0.71 13.30
CA GLU A 439 -1.57 -1.19 12.36
C GLU A 439 -0.95 -2.50 12.87
N THR A 440 -0.49 -3.33 11.94
CA THR A 440 0.39 -4.44 12.23
C THR A 440 1.36 -4.72 11.11
N VAL A 441 2.65 -4.67 11.44
CA VAL A 441 3.73 -5.15 10.59
C VAL A 441 3.59 -6.65 10.34
N LEU A 442 3.33 -7.02 9.09
CA LEU A 442 3.26 -8.40 8.62
C LEU A 442 4.63 -8.93 8.22
N ASN A 443 5.48 -8.06 7.68
CA ASN A 443 6.84 -8.39 7.31
C ASN A 443 7.74 -7.16 7.43
N SER A 444 8.99 -7.38 7.86
CA SER A 444 10.06 -6.43 7.67
C SER A 444 11.08 -6.98 6.67
N PHE A 445 11.59 -6.11 5.81
CA PHE A 445 12.53 -6.47 4.76
C PHE A 445 13.95 -6.43 5.31
N GLY A 446 14.70 -7.53 5.21
CA GLY A 446 16.08 -7.68 5.66
C GLY A 446 17.12 -7.38 4.57
N GLY A 447 16.71 -7.22 3.31
CA GLY A 447 17.54 -6.85 2.16
C GLY A 447 17.90 -7.99 1.22
N SER A 448 18.25 -9.18 1.74
CA SER A 448 18.37 -10.37 0.89
C SER A 448 17.02 -10.83 0.35
N ASP A 449 15.98 -10.60 1.14
CA ASP A 449 14.57 -10.90 0.92
C ASP A 449 13.78 -9.70 0.34
N GLY A 450 14.48 -8.72 -0.22
CA GLY A 450 13.95 -7.47 -0.75
C GLY A 450 14.29 -6.26 0.12
N ALA A 451 14.27 -5.05 -0.45
CA ALA A 451 14.43 -3.78 0.26
C ALA A 451 13.74 -2.63 -0.50
N TYR A 452 13.24 -1.64 0.25
CA TYR A 452 12.55 -0.46 -0.28
C TYR A 452 11.33 -0.86 -1.14
N PRO A 453 10.32 -1.52 -0.54
CA PRO A 453 9.06 -1.75 -1.24
C PRO A 453 8.41 -0.40 -1.60
N TYR A 454 7.88 -0.27 -2.82
CA TYR A 454 7.40 1.01 -3.36
C TYR A 454 5.98 0.91 -3.94
N GLY A 455 5.74 -0.08 -4.80
CA GLY A 455 4.42 -0.30 -5.39
C GLY A 455 3.39 -0.79 -4.36
N ARG A 456 2.11 -0.44 -4.59
CA ARG A 456 0.97 -0.93 -3.80
C ARG A 456 0.89 -2.46 -3.89
N PRO A 457 0.73 -3.18 -2.77
CA PRO A 457 0.56 -4.62 -2.78
C PRO A 457 -0.68 -5.06 -3.57
N LEU A 458 -0.53 -5.94 -4.55
CA LEU A 458 -1.63 -6.54 -5.30
C LEU A 458 -2.29 -7.67 -4.49
N SER A 459 -3.61 -7.62 -4.30
CA SER A 459 -4.36 -8.76 -3.78
C SER A 459 -4.81 -9.68 -4.92
N PHE A 460 -4.46 -10.96 -4.86
CA PHE A 460 -4.85 -11.96 -5.85
C PHE A 460 -4.99 -13.34 -5.21
N ASN A 461 -6.16 -13.98 -5.37
CA ASN A 461 -6.46 -15.31 -4.83
C ASN A 461 -6.15 -15.48 -3.32
N GLY A 462 -6.51 -14.48 -2.52
CA GLY A 462 -6.32 -14.51 -1.05
C GLY A 462 -4.88 -14.32 -0.59
N LYS A 463 -3.97 -13.95 -1.49
CA LYS A 463 -2.57 -13.61 -1.18
C LYS A 463 -2.26 -12.18 -1.61
N PHE A 464 -1.15 -11.65 -1.11
CA PHE A 464 -0.60 -10.36 -1.53
C PHE A 464 0.68 -10.56 -2.32
N TYR A 465 0.84 -9.75 -3.36
CA TYR A 465 2.03 -9.75 -4.20
C TYR A 465 2.55 -8.33 -4.29
N GLY A 466 3.86 -8.16 -4.36
CA GLY A 466 4.45 -6.85 -4.53
C GLY A 466 5.90 -6.95 -4.98
N THR A 467 6.52 -5.79 -5.16
CA THR A 467 7.91 -5.69 -5.59
C THR A 467 8.72 -4.85 -4.61
N THR A 468 10.03 -5.07 -4.63
CA THR A 468 11.00 -4.25 -3.89
C THR A 468 12.01 -3.68 -4.86
N LEU A 469 12.39 -2.41 -4.68
CA LEU A 469 13.31 -1.72 -5.59
C LEU A 469 14.73 -2.32 -5.54
N ALA A 470 15.12 -2.90 -4.41
CA ALA A 470 16.40 -3.58 -4.24
C ALA A 470 16.24 -4.94 -3.57
N GLY A 471 17.37 -5.63 -3.38
CA GLY A 471 17.44 -6.97 -2.80
C GLY A 471 17.39 -8.10 -3.83
N GLY A 472 17.32 -9.33 -3.31
CA GLY A 472 17.40 -10.55 -4.11
C GLY A 472 18.85 -10.98 -4.41
N SER A 473 18.99 -12.05 -5.19
CA SER A 473 20.27 -12.64 -5.56
C SER A 473 20.91 -12.06 -6.83
N GLY A 474 20.23 -11.13 -7.51
CA GLY A 474 20.71 -10.53 -8.76
C GLY A 474 21.96 -9.67 -8.58
N SER A 475 22.85 -9.69 -9.57
CA SER A 475 24.09 -8.90 -9.57
C SER A 475 23.83 -7.45 -10.00
N CYS A 476 23.26 -6.65 -9.11
CA CYS A 476 23.19 -5.19 -9.26
C CYS A 476 23.80 -4.49 -8.04
N SER A 477 24.60 -3.47 -8.33
CA SER A 477 25.01 -2.45 -7.37
C SER A 477 24.40 -1.13 -7.82
N GLY A 478 23.38 -0.65 -7.09
CA GLY A 478 22.72 0.61 -7.38
C GLY A 478 22.76 1.56 -6.19
N PRO A 479 22.34 2.83 -6.37
CA PRO A 479 22.20 3.80 -5.27
C PRO A 479 21.20 3.32 -4.20
N GLN A 480 20.33 2.37 -4.53
CA GLN A 480 19.37 1.76 -3.60
C GLN A 480 19.86 0.43 -2.96
N GLY A 481 21.16 0.11 -3.03
CA GLY A 481 21.74 -1.06 -2.35
C GLY A 481 22.08 -2.25 -3.25
N LYS A 482 22.28 -3.42 -2.64
CA LYS A 482 22.62 -4.68 -3.32
C LYS A 482 21.37 -5.35 -3.88
N GLY A 483 21.47 -5.91 -5.08
CA GLY A 483 20.38 -6.62 -5.74
C GLY A 483 19.55 -5.73 -6.67
N CYS A 484 18.93 -6.32 -7.69
CA CYS A 484 18.20 -5.58 -8.72
C CYS A 484 16.72 -5.37 -8.37
N GLY A 485 16.26 -5.90 -7.23
CA GLY A 485 14.87 -5.93 -6.82
C GLY A 485 14.28 -7.33 -6.80
N THR A 486 13.14 -7.49 -6.13
CA THR A 486 12.46 -8.77 -5.98
C THR A 486 10.97 -8.66 -6.26
N ALA A 487 10.33 -9.80 -6.53
CA ALA A 487 8.88 -9.95 -6.38
C ALA A 487 8.60 -10.93 -5.25
N PHE A 488 7.73 -10.52 -4.33
CA PHE A 488 7.37 -11.29 -3.14
C PHE A 488 5.89 -11.65 -3.16
N GLU A 489 5.58 -12.78 -2.54
CA GLU A 489 4.23 -13.23 -2.19
C GLU A 489 4.13 -13.27 -0.67
N LEU A 490 3.00 -12.83 -0.13
CA LEU A 490 2.62 -13.01 1.26
C LEU A 490 1.26 -13.73 1.32
N ALA A 491 1.24 -14.90 1.95
CA ALA A 491 0.00 -15.53 2.39
C ALA A 491 -0.33 -15.03 3.81
N PRO A 492 -1.41 -14.25 4.01
CA PRO A 492 -1.80 -13.72 5.32
C PRO A 492 -2.34 -14.77 6.29
#